data_AF-A0A2S7P125-F1
#
_entry.id   AF-A0A2S7P125-F1
#
_cell.length_a   1.000
_cell.length_b   1.000
_cell.length_c   1.000
_cell.angle_alpha   90.00
_cell.angle_beta   90.00
_cell.angle_gamma   90.00
#
_symmetry.space_group_name_H-M   'P 1'
#
loop_
_entity.id
_entity.type
_entity.pdbx_description
1 polymer ?
#
loop_
_entity_poly.entity_id
_entity_poly.type
_entity_poly.pdbx_seq_one_letter_code
_entity_poly.pdbx_strand_id
1 'polypeptide(L)'
;MAPPSHPPRSLGQNMVRVAGIFQGLIALPIMLCMGWSVFEYLYDTYYTWTLYYFIKYLFNALFAAVILFVLIVQRWGPQAAITKSANVWFEIMKSGAATAIWIWLVAKPTSQTHNINPNPQEAITGPPRRFPHDNPPGPRGPVIEMALMSSVALICIFYPTLAFVVYDAKNASGDSDEERRAADEEETENLLGE
;
A
#
# COMPACT_ATOMS: atom_id res chain seq x y z
N MET A 1 -25.65 -39.91 -5.65
CA MET A 1 -25.63 -38.61 -4.97
C MET A 1 -24.44 -37.85 -5.53
N ALA A 2 -24.66 -36.96 -6.49
CA ALA A 2 -23.57 -36.19 -7.10
C ALA A 2 -23.10 -35.12 -6.10
N PRO A 3 -21.78 -34.91 -5.92
CA PRO A 3 -21.29 -33.83 -5.07
C PRO A 3 -21.74 -32.48 -5.65
N PRO A 4 -22.06 -31.49 -4.81
CA PRO A 4 -22.40 -30.15 -5.30
C PRO A 4 -21.20 -29.60 -6.09
N SER A 5 -21.35 -29.47 -7.41
CA SER A 5 -20.35 -28.83 -8.26
C SER A 5 -20.36 -27.35 -7.92
N HIS A 6 -19.34 -26.90 -7.19
CA HIS A 6 -19.11 -25.48 -6.96
C HIS A 6 -19.05 -24.77 -8.32
N PRO A 7 -19.83 -23.69 -8.53
CA PRO A 7 -19.75 -22.95 -9.79
C PRO A 7 -18.31 -22.50 -10.04
N PRO A 8 -17.81 -22.60 -11.28
CA PRO A 8 -16.45 -22.21 -11.60
C PRO A 8 -16.24 -20.74 -11.22
N ARG A 9 -15.19 -20.47 -10.44
CA ARG A 9 -14.82 -19.10 -10.03
C ARG A 9 -14.69 -18.21 -11.25
N SER A 10 -15.19 -16.98 -11.17
CA SER A 10 -15.06 -16.02 -12.26
C SER A 10 -13.58 -15.69 -12.50
N LEU A 11 -13.23 -15.37 -13.74
CA LEU A 11 -11.87 -14.99 -14.13
C LEU A 11 -11.31 -13.87 -13.22
N GLY A 12 -12.14 -12.89 -12.88
CA GLY A 12 -11.78 -11.78 -12.00
C GLY A 12 -11.41 -12.22 -10.58
N GLN A 13 -12.12 -13.19 -10.00
CA GLN A 13 -11.77 -13.74 -8.68
C GLN A 13 -10.41 -14.44 -8.68
N ASN A 14 -10.06 -15.14 -9.77
CA ASN A 14 -8.75 -15.77 -9.90
C ASN A 14 -7.64 -14.71 -10.05
N MET A 15 -7.88 -13.64 -10.82
CA MET A 15 -6.92 -12.53 -10.96
C MET A 15 -6.66 -11.80 -9.65
N VAL A 16 -7.70 -11.47 -8.88
CA VAL A 16 -7.56 -10.82 -7.56
C VAL A 16 -6.79 -11.71 -6.59
N ARG A 17 -7.02 -13.02 -6.63
CA ARG A 17 -6.28 -13.98 -5.79
C ARG A 17 -4.79 -14.00 -6.12
N VAL A 18 -4.46 -14.06 -7.41
CA VAL A 18 -3.07 -14.05 -7.88
C VAL A 18 -2.40 -12.73 -7.51
N ALA A 19 -3.06 -11.60 -7.74
CA ALA A 19 -2.58 -10.29 -7.34
C ALA A 19 -2.33 -10.20 -5.83
N GLY A 20 -3.23 -10.75 -5.00
CA GLY A 20 -3.05 -10.81 -3.54
C GLY A 20 -1.81 -11.60 -3.11
N ILE A 21 -1.45 -12.67 -3.83
CA ILE A 21 -0.21 -13.42 -3.57
C ILE A 21 1.01 -12.53 -3.86
N PHE A 22 1.03 -11.82 -4.99
CA PHE A 22 2.11 -10.89 -5.31
C PHE A 22 2.20 -9.74 -4.31
N GLN A 23 1.06 -9.16 -3.91
CA GLN A 23 1.01 -8.13 -2.86
C GLN A 23 1.67 -8.64 -1.57
N GLY A 24 1.39 -9.89 -1.17
CA GLY A 24 2.00 -10.51 0.01
C GLY A 24 3.50 -10.79 -0.15
N LEU A 25 3.92 -11.28 -1.31
CA LEU A 25 5.33 -11.53 -1.63
C LEU A 25 6.17 -10.25 -1.62
N ILE A 26 5.57 -9.11 -1.96
CA ILE A 26 6.24 -7.80 -1.90
C ILE A 26 6.19 -7.24 -0.48
N ALA A 27 5.05 -7.30 0.21
CA ALA A 27 4.88 -6.70 1.53
C ALA A 27 5.70 -7.41 2.63
N LEU A 28 5.86 -8.73 2.56
CA LEU A 28 6.58 -9.50 3.56
C LEU A 28 8.07 -9.11 3.73
N PRO A 29 8.90 -9.10 2.67
CA PRO A 29 10.29 -8.67 2.81
C PRO A 29 10.38 -7.19 3.23
N ILE A 30 9.47 -6.33 2.78
CA ILE A 30 9.44 -4.92 3.20
C ILE A 30 9.18 -4.83 4.70
N MET A 31 8.17 -5.54 5.23
CA MET A 31 7.86 -5.53 6.66
C MET A 31 9.04 -6.03 7.49
N LEU A 32 9.69 -7.12 7.07
CA LEU A 32 10.81 -7.71 7.81
C LEU A 32 12.06 -6.82 7.78
N CYS A 33 12.47 -6.33 6.61
CA CYS A 33 13.66 -5.48 6.49
C CYS A 33 13.47 -4.14 7.20
N MET A 34 12.33 -3.47 6.98
CA MET A 34 12.06 -2.18 7.63
C MET A 34 11.85 -2.37 9.14
N GLY A 35 11.17 -3.43 9.55
CA GLY A 35 10.99 -3.78 10.97
C GLY A 35 12.31 -4.06 11.68
N TRP A 36 13.26 -4.72 11.02
CA TRP A 36 14.62 -4.88 11.54
C TRP A 36 15.33 -3.53 11.74
N SER A 37 15.28 -2.65 10.74
CA SER A 37 15.86 -1.31 10.84
C SER A 37 15.29 -0.49 11.99
N VAL A 38 14.00 -0.66 12.35
CA VAL A 38 13.42 -0.01 13.54
C VAL A 38 14.23 -0.32 14.80
N PHE A 39 14.64 -1.58 14.99
CA PHE A 39 15.45 -1.97 16.15
C PHE A 39 16.83 -1.33 16.11
N GLU A 40 17.48 -1.30 14.94
CA GLU A 40 18.79 -0.66 14.78
C GLU A 40 18.73 0.82 15.19
N TYR A 41 17.73 1.57 14.71
CA TYR A 41 17.57 2.97 15.08
C TYR A 41 16.98 3.18 16.48
N LEU A 42 16.35 2.18 17.10
CA LEU A 42 15.93 2.26 18.50
C LEU A 42 17.14 2.21 19.45
N TYR A 43 18.15 1.40 19.10
CA TYR A 43 19.36 1.25 19.91
C TYR A 43 20.43 2.32 19.63
N ASP A 44 20.37 3.00 18.49
CA ASP A 44 21.34 4.02 18.10
C ASP A 44 21.00 5.42 18.67
N THR A 45 21.15 5.58 19.99
CA THR A 45 20.77 6.78 20.76
C THR A 45 21.63 8.03 20.47
N TYR A 46 22.67 7.93 19.63
CA TYR A 46 23.71 8.95 19.55
C TYR A 46 23.47 10.08 18.52
N TYR A 47 22.49 9.97 17.62
CA TYR A 47 22.31 10.94 16.54
C TYR A 47 20.93 11.62 16.53
N THR A 48 20.92 12.94 16.30
CA THR A 48 19.69 13.74 16.19
C THR A 48 18.79 13.28 15.04
N TRP A 49 19.37 12.63 14.03
CA TRP A 49 18.65 12.08 12.87
C TRP A 49 18.03 10.70 13.14
N THR A 50 18.39 10.04 14.25
CA THR A 50 17.88 8.71 14.61
C THR A 50 16.36 8.69 14.72
N LEU A 51 15.75 9.70 15.35
CA LEU A 51 14.28 9.73 15.54
C LEU A 51 13.52 9.79 14.20
N TYR A 52 14.02 10.55 13.23
CA TYR A 52 13.42 10.64 11.90
C TYR A 52 13.43 9.28 11.19
N TYR A 53 14.59 8.61 11.18
CA TYR A 53 14.73 7.31 10.54
C TYR A 53 13.93 6.22 11.28
N PHE A 54 13.93 6.24 12.61
CA PHE A 54 13.09 5.37 13.44
C PHE A 54 11.61 5.48 13.05
N ILE A 55 11.06 6.70 13.02
CA ILE A 55 9.65 6.94 12.64
C ILE A 55 9.39 6.46 11.21
N LYS A 56 10.29 6.78 10.27
CA LYS A 56 10.17 6.37 8.86
C LYS A 56 10.09 4.85 8.71
N TYR A 57 11.03 4.12 9.32
CA TYR A 57 11.07 2.66 9.22
C TYR A 57 9.91 2.00 9.96
N LEU A 58 9.48 2.57 11.10
CA LEU A 58 8.34 2.10 11.88
C LEU A 58 7.04 2.17 11.07
N PHE A 59 6.72 3.33 10.49
CA PHE A 59 5.49 3.47 9.70
C PHE A 59 5.52 2.63 8.42
N ASN A 60 6.65 2.53 7.72
CA ASN A 60 6.76 1.66 6.54
C ASN A 60 6.57 0.17 6.90
N ALA A 61 7.14 -0.28 8.03
CA ALA A 61 6.92 -1.63 8.52
C ALA A 61 5.45 -1.87 8.90
N LEU A 62 4.81 -0.91 9.58
CA LEU A 62 3.40 -1.00 9.94
C LEU A 62 2.46 -1.00 8.72
N PHE A 63 2.71 -0.17 7.71
CA PHE A 63 1.94 -0.18 6.47
C PHE A 63 2.07 -1.51 5.72
N ALA A 64 3.28 -2.07 5.66
CA ALA A 64 3.50 -3.39 5.07
C ALA A 64 2.80 -4.50 5.89
N ALA A 65 2.82 -4.39 7.23
CA ALA A 65 2.10 -5.29 8.12
C ALA A 65 0.58 -5.20 7.93
N VAL A 66 0.01 -4.00 7.70
CA VAL A 66 -1.41 -3.81 7.38
C VAL A 66 -1.77 -4.55 6.08
N ILE A 67 -0.93 -4.44 5.04
CA ILE A 67 -1.17 -5.17 3.79
C ILE A 67 -1.22 -6.68 4.04
N LEU A 68 -0.25 -7.22 4.77
CA LEU A 68 -0.23 -8.65 5.13
C LEU A 68 -1.40 -9.06 6.00
N PHE A 69 -1.76 -8.27 6.99
CA PHE A 69 -2.90 -8.52 7.87
C PHE A 69 -4.19 -8.63 7.05
N VAL A 70 -4.44 -7.67 6.14
CA VAL A 70 -5.61 -7.72 5.25
C VAL A 70 -5.58 -8.98 4.38
N LEU A 71 -4.43 -9.35 3.81
CA LEU A 71 -4.32 -10.58 3.01
C LEU A 71 -4.56 -11.85 3.83
N ILE A 72 -4.12 -11.90 5.08
CA ILE A 72 -4.38 -13.01 5.99
C ILE A 72 -5.87 -13.09 6.30
N VAL A 73 -6.51 -11.97 6.64
CA VAL A 73 -7.96 -11.90 6.91
C VAL A 73 -8.77 -12.31 5.68
N GLN A 74 -8.43 -11.82 4.49
CA GLN A 74 -9.12 -12.19 3.24
C GLN A 74 -8.93 -13.69 2.88
N ARG A 75 -7.78 -14.29 3.22
CA ARG A 75 -7.45 -15.67 2.87
C ARG A 75 -7.95 -16.71 3.88
N TRP A 76 -7.83 -16.41 5.17
CA TRP A 76 -8.07 -17.35 6.26
C TRP A 76 -9.29 -16.98 7.11
N GLY A 77 -9.85 -15.77 6.92
CA GLY A 77 -11.06 -15.35 7.59
C GLY A 77 -12.31 -16.10 7.08
N PRO A 78 -13.42 -16.06 7.84
CA PRO A 78 -14.67 -16.67 7.41
C PRO A 78 -15.19 -15.93 6.17
N GLN A 79 -15.06 -16.53 4.99
CA GLN A 79 -15.46 -15.85 3.74
C GLN A 79 -16.97 -15.54 3.68
N ALA A 80 -17.79 -16.30 4.39
CA ALA A 80 -19.22 -16.02 4.55
C ALA A 80 -19.51 -14.77 5.40
N ALA A 81 -18.55 -14.30 6.22
CA ALA A 81 -18.70 -13.12 7.07
C ALA A 81 -18.13 -11.84 6.44
N ILE A 82 -17.34 -11.96 5.37
CA ILE A 82 -16.78 -10.79 4.68
C ILE A 82 -17.82 -10.27 3.68
N THR A 83 -18.50 -9.21 4.07
CA THR A 83 -19.44 -8.51 3.18
C THR A 83 -18.68 -7.87 2.00
N LYS A 84 -19.38 -7.67 0.88
CA LYS A 84 -18.79 -6.97 -0.29
C LYS A 84 -18.26 -5.58 0.08
N SER A 85 -18.96 -4.87 0.99
CA SER A 85 -18.53 -3.57 1.51
C SER A 85 -17.25 -3.65 2.34
N ALA A 86 -17.11 -4.66 3.22
CA ALA A 86 -15.87 -4.90 3.96
C ALA A 86 -14.69 -5.20 3.02
N ASN A 87 -14.93 -5.94 1.93
CA ASN A 87 -13.89 -6.23 0.94
C ASN A 87 -13.41 -4.97 0.22
N VAL A 88 -14.30 -4.03 -0.11
CA VAL A 88 -13.92 -2.72 -0.66
C VAL A 88 -13.01 -1.98 0.32
N TRP A 89 -13.39 -1.90 1.60
CA TRP A 89 -12.58 -1.25 2.63
C TRP A 89 -11.19 -1.89 2.78
N PHE A 90 -11.12 -3.22 2.72
CA PHE A 90 -9.83 -3.94 2.74
C PHE A 90 -8.93 -3.58 1.55
N GLU A 91 -9.48 -3.50 0.33
CA GLU A 91 -8.70 -3.07 -0.84
C GLU A 91 -8.27 -1.59 -0.75
N ILE A 92 -9.12 -0.72 -0.19
CA ILE A 92 -8.77 0.69 0.07
C ILE A 92 -7.61 0.76 1.06
N MET A 93 -7.67 0.01 2.16
CA MET A 93 -6.60 0.00 3.17
C MET A 93 -5.27 -0.48 2.58
N LYS A 94 -5.27 -1.54 1.77
CA LYS A 94 -4.05 -2.02 1.09
C LYS A 94 -3.50 -0.99 0.13
N SER A 95 -4.35 -0.41 -0.71
CA SER A 95 -3.94 0.59 -1.70
C SER A 95 -3.43 1.87 -1.04
N GLY A 96 -4.09 2.31 0.04
CA GLY A 96 -3.66 3.46 0.84
C GLY A 96 -2.32 3.21 1.53
N ALA A 97 -2.14 2.04 2.16
CA ALA A 97 -0.87 1.65 2.77
C ALA A 97 0.27 1.58 1.75
N ALA A 98 0.04 0.97 0.57
CA ALA A 98 1.01 0.93 -0.51
C ALA A 98 1.35 2.33 -1.02
N THR A 99 0.36 3.21 -1.16
CA THR A 99 0.56 4.60 -1.56
C THR A 99 1.36 5.37 -0.51
N ALA A 100 1.12 5.15 0.79
CA ALA A 100 1.89 5.79 1.87
C ALA A 100 3.37 5.36 1.87
N ILE A 101 3.64 4.07 1.66
CA ILE A 101 5.01 3.56 1.48
C ILE A 101 5.67 4.24 0.27
N TRP A 102 4.95 4.32 -0.84
CA TRP A 102 5.45 4.96 -2.07
C TRP A 102 5.75 6.46 -1.89
N ILE A 103 4.85 7.21 -1.24
CA ILE A 103 5.08 8.63 -0.92
C ILE A 103 6.38 8.77 -0.13
N TRP A 104 6.64 7.89 0.85
CA TRP A 104 7.88 7.94 1.62
C TRP A 104 9.15 7.54 0.84
N LEU A 105 9.02 6.74 -0.22
CA LEU A 105 10.12 6.42 -1.12
C LEU A 105 10.44 7.58 -2.07
N VAL A 106 9.42 8.30 -2.53
CA VAL A 106 9.55 9.43 -3.46
C VAL A 106 9.90 10.73 -2.75
N ALA A 107 9.41 10.92 -1.53
CA ALA A 107 9.71 12.07 -0.69
C ALA A 107 11.18 12.03 -0.27
N LYS A 108 12.05 12.65 -1.06
CA LYS A 108 13.42 12.94 -0.62
C LYS A 108 13.37 13.84 0.62
N PRO A 109 14.23 13.61 1.62
CA PRO A 109 14.56 14.65 2.58
C PRO A 109 15.13 15.83 1.80
N THR A 110 14.39 16.92 1.70
CA THR A 110 14.79 18.17 1.02
C THR A 110 15.94 18.89 1.74
N SER A 111 16.39 18.37 2.87
CA SER A 111 17.48 18.90 3.70
C SER A 111 18.90 18.63 3.17
N GLN A 112 19.06 17.98 2.01
CA GLN A 112 20.38 17.80 1.37
C GLN A 112 20.56 18.75 0.18
N THR A 113 20.17 20.01 0.35
CA THR A 113 20.40 21.10 -0.62
C THR A 113 20.79 22.37 0.12
N HIS A 114 21.97 22.36 0.75
CA HIS A 114 22.67 23.61 1.06
C HIS A 114 24.14 23.52 0.65
N ASN A 115 24.39 23.26 -0.64
CA ASN A 115 25.65 23.63 -1.26
C ASN A 115 25.43 24.94 -2.04
N ILE A 116 25.27 26.03 -1.29
CA ILE A 116 25.61 27.36 -1.80
C ILE A 116 27.04 27.56 -1.37
N ASN A 117 27.96 27.45 -2.32
CA ASN A 117 29.36 27.77 -2.14
C ASN A 117 29.55 29.22 -2.62
N PRO A 118 29.88 30.19 -1.75
CA PRO A 118 30.41 31.44 -2.24
C PRO A 118 31.66 31.83 -1.45
N ASN A 119 32.81 31.22 -1.76
CA ASN A 119 34.03 31.98 -2.11
C ASN A 119 35.30 31.11 -2.04
N PRO A 120 36.26 31.29 -2.97
CA PRO A 120 37.54 30.59 -2.94
C PRO A 120 38.54 31.11 -1.89
N GLN A 121 38.23 32.17 -1.15
CA GLN A 121 39.23 32.90 -0.34
C GLN A 121 39.31 32.49 1.15
N GLU A 122 38.36 31.74 1.70
CA GLU A 122 38.37 31.41 3.14
C GLU A 122 39.22 30.17 3.51
N ALA A 123 39.83 29.51 2.53
CA ALA A 123 40.58 28.27 2.72
C ALA A 123 41.97 28.44 3.39
N ILE A 124 42.43 29.67 3.64
CA ILE A 124 43.86 29.91 3.98
C ILE A 124 44.09 30.17 5.48
N THR A 125 43.09 30.52 6.30
CA THR A 125 43.36 30.96 7.70
C THR A 125 42.40 30.46 8.80
N GLY A 126 41.57 29.44 8.57
CA GLY A 126 40.66 28.90 9.60
C GLY A 126 41.26 27.72 10.41
N PRO A 127 41.01 27.61 11.73
CA PRO A 127 41.52 26.50 12.53
C PRO A 127 40.89 25.16 12.10
N PRO A 128 41.56 24.01 12.36
CA PRO A 128 41.15 22.73 11.81
C PRO A 128 39.79 22.31 12.37
N ARG A 129 38.74 22.40 11.55
CA ARG A 129 37.43 21.85 11.88
C ARG A 129 37.53 20.32 11.86
N ARG A 130 37.26 19.70 13.00
CA ARG A 130 37.18 18.24 13.17
C ARG A 130 36.06 17.67 12.28
N PHE A 131 36.45 16.72 11.43
CA PHE A 131 35.65 15.80 10.62
C PHE A 131 34.56 16.41 9.71
N PRO A 132 34.85 16.66 8.42
CA PRO A 132 33.83 16.56 7.40
C PRO A 132 33.62 15.07 7.11
N HIS A 133 32.47 14.53 7.48
CA HIS A 133 32.00 13.27 6.90
C HIS A 133 31.53 13.58 5.47
N ASP A 134 32.51 13.83 4.59
CA ASP A 134 32.33 13.98 3.15
C ASP A 134 31.95 12.61 2.56
N ASN A 135 30.71 12.19 2.79
CA ASN A 135 30.11 11.22 1.90
C ASN A 135 29.73 11.99 0.62
N PRO A 136 30.25 11.63 -0.58
CA PRO A 136 29.76 12.21 -1.81
C PRO A 136 28.24 12.02 -1.88
N PRO A 137 27.47 12.91 -2.54
CA PRO A 137 26.07 12.64 -2.79
C PRO A 137 26.00 11.32 -3.54
N GLY A 138 25.55 10.27 -2.86
CA GLY A 138 25.39 8.95 -3.44
C GLY A 138 24.61 9.08 -4.75
N PRO A 139 24.93 8.30 -5.78
CA PRO A 139 24.28 8.41 -7.09
C PRO A 139 22.77 8.52 -6.92
N ARG A 140 22.14 9.48 -7.60
CA ARG A 140 20.67 9.68 -7.54
C ARG A 140 19.89 8.51 -8.17
N GLY A 141 20.58 7.62 -8.87
CA GLY A 141 20.03 6.48 -9.63
C GLY A 141 19.18 5.50 -8.81
N PRO A 142 19.66 4.98 -7.65
CA PRO A 142 18.94 3.96 -6.90
C PRO A 142 17.58 4.43 -6.41
N VAL A 143 17.43 5.72 -6.05
CA VAL A 143 16.17 6.27 -5.55
C VAL A 143 15.13 6.38 -6.67
N ILE A 144 15.56 6.77 -7.87
CA ILE A 144 14.67 6.88 -9.03
C ILE A 144 14.25 5.48 -9.50
N GLU A 145 15.19 4.53 -9.52
CA GLU A 145 14.90 3.13 -9.86
C GLU A 145 13.93 2.49 -8.87
N MET A 146 14.13 2.68 -7.56
CA MET A 146 13.21 2.18 -6.53
C MET A 146 11.82 2.84 -6.63
N ALA A 147 11.76 4.15 -6.91
CA ALA A 147 10.50 4.85 -7.11
C ALA A 147 9.76 4.34 -8.35
N LEU A 148 10.46 4.08 -9.46
CA LEU A 148 9.87 3.52 -10.67
C LEU A 148 9.34 2.10 -10.44
N MET A 149 10.15 1.23 -9.82
CA MET A 149 9.73 -0.14 -9.49
C MET A 149 8.51 -0.14 -8.55
N SER A 150 8.48 0.76 -7.56
CA SER A 150 7.35 0.90 -6.63
C SER A 150 6.10 1.46 -7.32
N SER A 151 6.26 2.37 -8.29
CA SER A 151 5.14 2.91 -9.09
C SER A 151 4.47 1.83 -9.94
N VAL A 152 5.26 0.93 -10.54
CA VAL A 152 4.73 -0.21 -11.30
C VAL A 152 3.91 -1.13 -10.39
N ALA A 153 4.40 -1.45 -9.19
CA ALA A 153 3.63 -2.27 -8.25
C ALA A 153 2.28 -1.63 -7.87
N LEU A 154 2.25 -0.32 -7.64
CA LEU A 154 1.02 0.43 -7.33
C LEU A 154 0.00 0.39 -8.47
N ILE A 155 0.43 0.76 -9.67
CA ILE A 155 -0.44 0.93 -10.83
C ILE A 155 -0.88 -0.43 -11.39
N CYS A 156 -0.01 -1.45 -11.37
CA CYS A 156 -0.29 -2.75 -11.99
C CYS A 156 -0.89 -3.77 -11.02
N ILE A 157 -0.70 -3.62 -9.71
CA ILE A 157 -1.10 -4.66 -8.73
C ILE A 157 -2.12 -4.13 -7.72
N PHE A 158 -1.94 -2.94 -7.14
CA PHE A 158 -2.83 -2.45 -6.07
C PHE A 158 -4.09 -1.75 -6.61
N TYR A 159 -3.95 -0.82 -7.55
CA TYR A 159 -5.11 -0.10 -8.09
C TYR A 159 -6.04 -0.96 -8.96
N PRO A 160 -5.57 -1.94 -9.75
CA PRO A 160 -6.47 -2.81 -10.49
C PRO A 160 -7.32 -3.70 -9.60
N THR A 161 -6.80 -4.20 -8.46
CA THR A 161 -7.62 -4.99 -7.51
C THR A 161 -8.67 -4.12 -6.83
N LEU A 162 -8.31 -2.89 -6.45
CA LEU A 162 -9.27 -1.93 -5.91
C LEU A 162 -10.37 -1.59 -6.92
N ALA A 163 -10.00 -1.27 -8.16
CA ALA A 163 -10.95 -0.93 -9.22
C ALA A 163 -11.92 -2.08 -9.50
N PHE A 164 -11.41 -3.31 -9.55
CA PHE A 164 -12.24 -4.51 -9.74
C PHE A 164 -13.26 -4.69 -8.61
N VAL A 165 -12.83 -4.59 -7.34
CA VAL A 165 -13.73 -4.79 -6.19
C VAL A 165 -14.75 -3.67 -6.06
N VAL A 166 -14.39 -2.43 -6.40
CA VAL A 166 -15.34 -1.30 -6.47
C VAL A 166 -16.36 -1.51 -7.59
N TYR A 167 -15.92 -1.99 -8.75
CA TYR A 167 -16.81 -2.30 -9.87
C TYR A 167 -17.79 -3.44 -9.53
N ASP A 168 -17.29 -4.53 -8.94
CA ASP A 168 -18.11 -5.67 -8.51
C ASP A 168 -19.13 -5.26 -7.44
N ALA A 169 -18.74 -4.40 -6.49
CA ALA A 169 -19.64 -3.88 -5.47
C ALA A 169 -20.76 -3.00 -6.06
N LYS A 170 -20.45 -2.17 -7.06
CA LYS A 170 -21.44 -1.30 -7.74
C LYS A 170 -22.44 -2.10 -8.57
N ASN A 171 -21.97 -3.11 -9.31
CA ASN A 171 -22.86 -3.95 -10.10
C ASN A 171 -23.79 -4.77 -9.19
N ALA A 172 -23.29 -5.21 -8.04
CA ALA A 172 -24.10 -5.94 -7.07
C ALA A 172 -25.19 -5.08 -6.40
N SER A 173 -24.93 -3.79 -6.17
CA SER A 173 -25.95 -2.88 -5.63
C SER A 173 -27.02 -2.53 -6.67
N GLY A 174 -26.62 -2.38 -7.95
CA GLY A 174 -27.57 -2.08 -9.03
C GLY A 174 -28.58 -3.21 -9.22
N ASP A 175 -28.11 -4.46 -9.23
CA ASP A 175 -28.96 -5.65 -9.37
C ASP A 175 -29.98 -5.75 -8.22
N SER A 176 -29.54 -5.51 -6.97
CA SER A 176 -30.44 -5.54 -5.81
C SER A 176 -31.47 -4.41 -5.78
N ASP A 177 -31.14 -3.24 -6.34
CA ASP A 177 -32.05 -2.10 -6.41
C ASP A 177 -33.09 -2.28 -7.53
N GLU A 178 -32.69 -2.88 -8.66
CA GLU A 178 -33.60 -3.26 -9.75
C GLU A 178 -34.56 -4.37 -9.33
N GLU A 179 -34.07 -5.40 -8.63
CA GLU A 179 -34.90 -6.50 -8.13
C GLU A 179 -35.93 -6.03 -7.09
N ARG A 180 -35.55 -5.06 -6.22
CA ARG A 180 -36.48 -4.39 -5.31
C ARG A 180 -37.54 -3.57 -6.03
N ARG A 181 -37.16 -2.81 -7.06
CA ARG A 181 -38.12 -2.00 -7.85
C ARG A 181 -39.10 -2.89 -8.62
N ALA A 182 -38.62 -3.99 -9.18
CA ALA A 182 -39.48 -4.95 -9.87
C ALA A 182 -40.50 -5.59 -8.91
N ALA A 183 -40.09 -5.91 -7.67
CA ALA A 183 -41.00 -6.42 -6.65
C ALA A 183 -42.06 -5.38 -6.21
N ASP A 184 -41.66 -4.11 -6.05
CA ASP A 184 -42.58 -3.01 -5.73
C ASP A 184 -43.58 -2.75 -6.88
N GLU A 185 -43.14 -2.88 -8.14
CA GLU A 185 -44.00 -2.77 -9.33
C GLU A 185 -45.00 -3.93 -9.42
N GLU A 186 -44.58 -5.17 -9.12
CA GLU A 186 -45.48 -6.35 -9.10
C GLU A 186 -46.51 -6.27 -7.96
N GLU A 187 -46.13 -5.77 -6.79
CA GLU A 187 -47.07 -5.57 -5.67
C GLU A 187 -48.10 -4.47 -5.99
N THR A 188 -47.67 -3.38 -6.62
CA THR A 188 -48.59 -2.28 -7.01
C THR A 188 -49.52 -2.66 -8.16
N GLU A 189 -49.07 -3.47 -9.11
CA GLU A 189 -49.92 -3.96 -10.21
C GLU A 189 -51.00 -4.93 -9.68
N ASN A 190 -50.65 -5.80 -8.73
CA ASN A 190 -51.62 -6.69 -8.08
C ASN A 190 -52.69 -5.94 -7.26
N LEU A 191 -52.36 -4.80 -6.65
CA LEU A 191 -53.31 -3.98 -5.88
C LEU A 191 -54.27 -3.14 -6.75
N LEU A 192 -53.94 -2.90 -8.02
CA LEU A 192 -54.75 -2.12 -8.96
C LEU A 192 -55.60 -2.99 -9.90
N GLY A 193 -55.36 -4.31 -9.90
CA GLY A 193 -56.10 -5.29 -10.71
C GLY A 193 -57.33 -5.91 -10.04
N GLU A 194 -57.58 -5.63 -8.76
CA GLU A 194 -58.80 -6.00 -8.00
C GLU A 194 -59.82 -4.85 -7.96
#